data_AF-A0A1S3W728-F1
#
_entry.id   AF-A0A1S3W728-F1
#
_cell.length_a   1.000
_cell.length_b   1.000
_cell.length_c   1.000
_cell.angle_alpha   90.00
_cell.angle_beta   90.00
_cell.angle_gamma   90.00
#
_symmetry.space_group_name_H-M   'P 1'
#
loop_
_entity.id
_entity.type
_entity.pdbx_description
1 polymer ?
#
loop_
_entity_poly.entity_id
_entity_poly.type
_entity_poly.pdbx_seq_one_letter_code
_entity_poly.pdbx_strand_id
1 'polypeptide(L)'
;MLRYVETLLTHMGVNPLEAEELIRDEDSSDFEFIVYDSWKISGQTAENTFNKTHTFHFLLGSVQGEAPIPKPRTDRPRRVAAPEEQRAMPAQLKRMEESHQEATEKEVERILGLLQTYFREDPDTPMSFFDFVIDPHSFPRTVENIFHVSFIIRDGFARIRLDQDRLPIIEPININEESQGMDQNTQMRNQGIIALSYRDWEDIVKTFEISEPVITSSQSQPRLST
;
A
#
# COMPACT_ATOMS: atom_id res chain seq x y z
N MET A 1 -20.10 4.74 -31.71
CA MET A 1 -19.81 4.09 -30.42
C MET A 1 -20.44 2.71 -30.34
N LEU A 2 -21.76 2.57 -30.60
CA LEU A 2 -22.48 1.29 -30.56
C LEU A 2 -21.90 0.19 -31.49
N ARG A 3 -21.56 0.52 -32.74
CA ARG A 3 -20.97 -0.45 -33.69
C ARG A 3 -19.66 -1.09 -33.23
N TYR A 4 -18.86 -0.37 -32.46
CA TYR A 4 -17.58 -0.88 -31.94
C TYR A 4 -17.82 -1.93 -30.85
N VAL A 5 -18.79 -1.65 -29.98
CA VAL A 5 -19.17 -2.54 -28.88
C VAL A 5 -19.76 -3.85 -29.43
N GLU A 6 -20.66 -3.77 -30.40
CA GLU A 6 -21.23 -4.95 -31.08
C GLU A 6 -20.14 -5.82 -31.75
N THR A 7 -19.20 -5.18 -32.43
CA THR A 7 -18.09 -5.88 -33.09
C THR A 7 -17.18 -6.58 -32.08
N LEU A 8 -16.90 -5.93 -30.95
CA LEU A 8 -16.08 -6.50 -29.88
C LEU A 8 -16.79 -7.69 -29.20
N LEU A 9 -18.07 -7.56 -28.87
CA LEU A 9 -18.87 -8.65 -28.29
C LEU A 9 -18.95 -9.86 -29.21
N THR A 10 -19.16 -9.61 -30.51
CA THR A 10 -19.14 -10.68 -31.54
C THR A 10 -17.77 -11.36 -31.61
N HIS A 11 -16.68 -10.59 -31.53
CA HIS A 11 -15.31 -11.12 -31.53
C HIS A 11 -15.01 -11.93 -30.27
N MET A 12 -15.60 -11.57 -29.13
CA MET A 12 -15.50 -12.31 -27.87
C MET A 12 -16.39 -13.57 -27.83
N GLY A 13 -17.15 -13.84 -28.89
CA GLY A 13 -18.04 -15.01 -28.99
C GLY A 13 -19.37 -14.83 -28.27
N VAL A 14 -19.71 -13.61 -27.82
CA VAL A 14 -21.00 -13.29 -27.18
C VAL A 14 -22.04 -13.07 -28.27
N ASN A 15 -23.09 -13.89 -28.28
CA ASN A 15 -24.19 -13.73 -29.23
C ASN A 15 -25.03 -12.50 -28.84
N PRO A 16 -25.32 -11.54 -29.74
CA PRO A 16 -26.11 -10.36 -29.42
C PRO A 16 -27.50 -10.65 -28.80
N LEU A 17 -28.09 -11.81 -29.11
CA LEU A 17 -29.37 -12.25 -28.53
C LEU A 17 -29.24 -12.72 -27.07
N GLU A 18 -28.08 -13.28 -26.69
CA GLU A 18 -27.77 -13.61 -25.29
C GLU A 18 -27.41 -12.34 -24.51
N ALA A 19 -26.77 -11.36 -25.17
CA ALA A 19 -26.45 -10.06 -24.57
C ALA A 19 -27.69 -9.22 -24.21
N GLU A 20 -28.81 -9.36 -24.92
CA GLU A 20 -30.07 -8.66 -24.59
C GLU A 20 -30.82 -9.28 -23.40
N GLU A 21 -30.70 -10.59 -23.16
CA GLU A 21 -31.20 -11.24 -21.93
C GLU A 21 -30.37 -10.83 -20.70
N LEU A 22 -29.06 -10.62 -20.88
CA LEU A 22 -28.15 -10.20 -19.82
C LEU A 22 -28.47 -8.81 -19.27
N ILE A 23 -28.90 -7.85 -20.09
CA ILE A 23 -29.20 -6.48 -19.65
C ILE A 23 -30.48 -6.41 -18.77
N ARG A 24 -31.31 -7.45 -18.77
CA ARG A 24 -32.59 -7.46 -18.03
C ARG A 24 -32.49 -8.03 -16.62
N ASP A 25 -31.52 -8.89 -16.35
CA ASP A 25 -31.34 -9.56 -15.06
C ASP A 25 -30.03 -9.14 -14.40
N GLU A 26 -30.03 -7.96 -13.78
CA GLU A 26 -28.89 -7.35 -13.07
C GLU A 26 -28.45 -8.16 -11.82
N ASP A 27 -29.26 -9.14 -11.39
CA ASP A 27 -29.03 -10.00 -10.21
C ASP A 27 -28.60 -11.45 -10.55
N SER A 28 -28.35 -11.80 -11.82
CA SER A 28 -27.95 -13.17 -12.17
C SER A 28 -26.44 -13.40 -12.03
N SER A 29 -26.07 -14.42 -11.24
CA SER A 29 -24.71 -14.97 -11.12
C SER A 29 -24.08 -15.36 -12.46
N ASP A 30 -24.86 -15.55 -13.52
CA ASP A 30 -24.36 -15.92 -14.85
C ASP A 30 -23.65 -14.75 -15.55
N PHE A 31 -23.93 -13.51 -15.14
CA PHE A 31 -23.28 -12.31 -15.69
C PHE A 31 -21.78 -12.26 -15.35
N GLU A 32 -21.40 -12.75 -14.16
CA GLU A 32 -20.00 -12.81 -13.71
C GLU A 32 -19.19 -13.85 -14.49
N PHE A 33 -19.84 -14.94 -14.93
CA PHE A 33 -19.19 -16.05 -15.64
C PHE A 33 -18.89 -15.71 -17.12
N ILE A 34 -19.79 -15.01 -17.81
CA ILE A 34 -19.63 -14.66 -19.24
C ILE A 34 -18.57 -13.59 -19.44
N VAL A 35 -18.42 -12.64 -18.51
CA VAL A 35 -17.44 -11.56 -18.64
C VAL A 35 -16.01 -12.08 -18.50
N TYR A 36 -15.74 -13.06 -17.63
CA TYR A 36 -14.37 -13.49 -17.35
C TYR A 36 -13.70 -14.25 -18.51
N ASP A 37 -14.41 -15.20 -19.15
CA ASP A 37 -13.83 -16.00 -20.25
C ASP A 37 -13.86 -15.28 -21.62
N SER A 38 -14.77 -14.32 -21.82
CA SER A 38 -14.87 -13.53 -23.06
C SER A 38 -13.61 -12.73 -23.38
N TRP A 39 -12.92 -12.24 -22.34
CA TRP A 39 -11.67 -11.49 -22.50
C TRP A 39 -10.47 -12.34 -22.95
N LYS A 40 -10.57 -13.67 -22.83
CA LYS A 40 -9.48 -14.59 -23.18
C LYS A 40 -9.16 -14.56 -24.67
N ILE A 41 -10.19 -14.50 -25.52
CA ILE A 41 -10.04 -14.48 -26.99
C ILE A 41 -9.41 -13.16 -27.45
N SER A 42 -9.94 -12.04 -26.95
CA SER A 42 -9.41 -10.70 -27.21
C SER A 42 -7.97 -10.57 -26.68
N GLY A 43 -7.71 -11.08 -25.49
CA GLY A 43 -6.38 -11.09 -24.87
C GLY A 43 -5.36 -11.88 -25.68
N GLN A 44 -5.69 -13.10 -26.11
CA GLN A 44 -4.82 -13.94 -26.94
C GLN A 44 -4.58 -13.34 -28.34
N THR A 45 -5.57 -12.66 -28.90
CA THR A 45 -5.43 -11.93 -30.18
C THR A 45 -4.49 -10.74 -30.04
N ALA A 46 -4.64 -9.97 -28.97
CA ALA A 46 -3.81 -8.80 -28.68
C ALA A 46 -2.38 -9.18 -28.24
N GLU A 47 -2.18 -10.36 -27.65
CA GLU A 47 -0.88 -10.87 -27.19
C GLU A 47 0.21 -10.82 -28.27
N ASN A 48 -0.16 -11.00 -29.55
CA ASN A 48 0.75 -10.97 -30.68
C ASN A 48 1.17 -9.54 -31.10
N THR A 49 0.50 -8.52 -30.57
CA THR A 49 0.78 -7.11 -30.88
C THR A 49 1.61 -6.43 -29.79
N PHE A 50 1.73 -7.04 -28.62
CA PHE A 50 2.58 -6.53 -27.54
C PHE A 50 4.01 -7.04 -27.70
N ASN A 51 4.98 -6.11 -27.64
CA ASN A 51 6.38 -6.47 -27.46
C ASN A 51 6.56 -7.03 -26.04
N LYS A 52 6.49 -8.36 -25.89
CA LYS A 52 6.76 -9.02 -24.61
C LYS A 52 8.18 -8.72 -24.18
N THR A 53 8.35 -8.15 -22.99
CA THR A 53 9.66 -8.04 -22.35
C THR A 53 10.15 -9.43 -21.97
N HIS A 54 11.44 -9.72 -22.14
CA HIS A 54 11.99 -10.99 -21.65
C HIS A 54 11.76 -11.12 -20.15
N THR A 55 11.19 -12.25 -19.72
CA THR A 55 11.12 -12.62 -18.31
C THR A 55 12.55 -12.79 -17.80
N PHE A 56 12.99 -11.95 -16.86
CA PHE A 56 14.22 -12.23 -16.14
C PHE A 56 13.93 -13.39 -15.19
N HIS A 57 14.51 -14.55 -15.47
CA HIS A 57 14.54 -15.63 -14.52
C HIS A 57 15.43 -15.21 -13.36
N PHE A 58 14.86 -15.10 -12.16
CA PHE A 58 15.66 -15.15 -10.94
C PHE A 58 16.19 -16.58 -10.82
N LEU A 59 17.26 -16.90 -11.53
CA LEU A 59 18.10 -18.07 -11.26
C LEU A 59 18.80 -17.83 -9.92
N LEU A 60 18.03 -17.93 -8.83
CA LEU A 60 18.55 -18.09 -7.48
C LEU A 60 19.11 -19.51 -7.40
N GLY A 61 20.36 -19.70 -7.86
CA GLY A 61 21.14 -20.90 -7.53
C GLY A 61 21.77 -21.71 -8.67
N SER A 62 22.46 -21.09 -9.64
CA SER A 62 23.49 -21.84 -10.41
C SER A 62 24.70 -21.01 -10.87
N VAL A 63 25.02 -19.91 -10.19
CA VAL A 63 26.31 -19.22 -10.37
C VAL A 63 27.32 -19.67 -9.31
N GLN A 64 27.75 -20.92 -9.38
CA GLN A 64 29.13 -21.25 -9.02
C GLN A 64 29.99 -21.07 -10.27
N GLY A 65 30.08 -19.82 -10.73
CA GLY A 65 31.09 -19.42 -11.69
C GLY A 65 32.30 -18.95 -10.90
N GLU A 66 33.41 -19.68 -10.98
CA GLU A 66 34.69 -19.17 -10.48
C GLU A 66 34.95 -17.78 -11.07
N ALA A 67 35.41 -16.84 -10.22
CA ALA A 67 35.69 -15.49 -10.65
C ALA A 67 36.66 -15.52 -11.84
N PRO A 68 36.37 -14.85 -12.97
CA PRO A 68 37.24 -14.90 -14.13
C PRO A 68 38.62 -14.35 -13.75
N ILE A 69 39.66 -15.08 -14.11
CA ILE A 69 41.05 -14.73 -13.80
C ILE A 69 41.30 -13.28 -14.26
N PRO A 70 41.78 -12.37 -13.39
CA PRO A 70 42.03 -10.99 -13.75
C PRO A 70 43.00 -10.93 -14.93
N LYS A 71 42.54 -10.46 -16.09
CA LYS A 71 43.43 -10.25 -17.24
C LYS A 71 44.46 -9.19 -16.85
N PRO A 72 45.77 -9.42 -17.05
CA PRO A 72 46.78 -8.42 -16.76
C PRO A 72 46.52 -7.18 -17.61
N ARG A 73 46.29 -6.04 -16.93
CA ARG A 73 46.14 -4.74 -17.59
C ARG A 73 47.45 -4.39 -18.26
N THR A 74 47.43 -4.17 -19.57
CA THR A 74 48.54 -3.54 -20.27
C THR A 74 48.63 -2.09 -19.81
N ASP A 75 49.73 -1.72 -19.15
CA ASP A 75 49.97 -0.35 -18.70
C ASP A 75 50.01 0.59 -19.91
N ARG A 76 48.98 1.43 -20.02
CA ARG A 76 49.00 2.59 -20.93
C ARG A 76 49.75 3.72 -20.22
N PRO A 77 50.65 4.43 -20.90
CA PRO A 77 51.41 5.52 -20.29
C PRO A 77 50.46 6.58 -19.74
N ARG A 78 50.63 6.85 -18.45
CA ARG A 78 49.87 7.80 -17.64
C ARG A 78 49.95 9.20 -18.25
N ARG A 79 48.82 9.70 -18.78
CA ARG A 79 48.65 11.15 -18.98
C ARG A 79 48.73 11.80 -17.60
N VAL A 80 49.63 12.77 -17.46
CA VAL A 80 49.80 13.55 -16.24
C VAL A 80 48.47 14.23 -15.92
N ALA A 81 47.89 13.89 -14.76
CA ALA A 81 46.66 14.47 -14.28
C ALA A 81 46.91 15.94 -13.88
N ALA A 82 46.10 16.85 -14.40
CA ALA A 82 45.86 18.13 -13.74
C ALA A 82 45.26 17.84 -12.34
N PRO A 83 45.47 18.71 -11.34
CA PRO A 83 44.94 18.46 -10.01
C PRO A 83 43.41 18.35 -10.08
N GLU A 84 42.89 17.16 -9.77
CA GLU A 84 41.47 16.95 -9.47
C GLU A 84 41.15 17.78 -8.23
N GLU A 85 40.43 18.88 -8.41
CA GLU A 85 39.56 19.36 -7.35
C GLU A 85 38.65 18.19 -6.98
N GLN A 86 38.83 17.69 -5.76
CA GLN A 86 37.92 16.73 -5.17
C GLN A 86 36.53 17.33 -5.28
N ARG A 87 35.73 16.80 -6.20
CA ARG A 87 34.28 17.03 -6.20
C ARG A 87 33.79 16.45 -4.88
N ALA A 88 33.71 17.30 -3.86
CA ALA A 88 33.07 16.96 -2.61
C ALA A 88 31.61 16.63 -2.95
N MET A 89 31.29 15.34 -2.92
CA MET A 89 29.91 14.88 -2.98
C MET A 89 29.16 15.57 -1.84
N PRO A 90 28.06 16.31 -2.08
CA PRO A 90 27.39 17.05 -1.03
C PRO A 90 26.87 16.08 0.03
N ALA A 91 27.48 16.10 1.22
CA ALA A 91 27.05 15.33 2.39
C ALA A 91 25.64 15.71 2.89
N GLN A 92 25.05 16.77 2.31
CA GLN A 92 23.71 17.27 2.62
C GLN A 92 22.60 16.30 2.20
N LEU A 93 22.82 15.44 1.20
CA LEU A 93 21.80 14.49 0.74
C LEU A 93 21.49 13.41 1.78
N LYS A 94 22.51 12.81 2.41
CA LYS A 94 22.31 11.78 3.45
C LYS A 94 21.59 12.32 4.68
N ARG A 95 21.95 13.53 5.13
CA ARG A 95 21.32 14.16 6.31
C ARG A 95 19.84 14.47 6.11
N MET A 96 19.42 14.75 4.87
CA MET A 96 18.01 15.02 4.57
C MET A 96 17.18 13.74 4.61
N GLU A 97 17.67 12.65 4.01
CA GLU A 97 17.03 11.33 4.07
C GLU A 97 16.91 10.81 5.51
N GLU A 98 17.99 10.87 6.28
CA GLU A 98 18.00 10.50 7.71
C GLU A 98 16.99 11.35 8.51
N SER A 99 16.93 12.67 8.27
CA SER A 99 15.97 13.55 8.95
C SER A 99 14.50 13.23 8.62
N HIS A 100 14.18 12.84 7.39
CA HIS A 100 12.83 12.44 7.01
C HIS A 100 12.45 11.06 7.58
N GLN A 101 13.41 10.14 7.61
CA GLN A 101 13.26 8.82 8.22
C GLN A 101 12.96 8.96 9.71
N GLU A 102 13.78 9.72 10.44
CA GLU A 102 13.59 10.00 11.86
C GLU A 102 12.25 10.70 12.15
N ALA A 103 11.80 11.60 11.27
CA ALA A 103 10.50 12.26 11.42
C ALA A 103 9.33 11.28 11.27
N THR A 104 9.45 10.31 10.35
CA THR A 104 8.44 9.27 10.12
C THR A 104 8.37 8.31 11.31
N GLU A 105 9.52 7.85 11.81
CA GLU A 105 9.61 6.97 12.98
C GLU A 105 8.99 7.63 14.22
N LYS A 106 9.31 8.91 14.46
CA LYS A 106 8.74 9.67 15.56
C LYS A 106 7.22 9.82 15.46
N GLU A 107 6.70 9.98 14.25
CA GLU A 107 5.25 10.10 14.04
C GLU A 107 4.54 8.76 14.26
N VAL A 108 5.14 7.65 13.82
CA VAL A 108 4.65 6.30 14.09
C VAL A 108 4.60 6.03 15.60
N GLU A 109 5.68 6.34 16.34
CA GLU A 109 5.71 6.20 17.80
C GLU A 109 4.64 7.06 18.48
N ARG A 110 4.43 8.30 18.02
CA ARG A 110 3.42 9.20 18.55
C ARG A 110 2.00 8.67 18.33
N ILE A 111 1.71 8.18 17.12
CA ILE A 111 0.40 7.62 16.75
C ILE A 111 0.12 6.35 17.56
N LEU A 112 1.13 5.47 17.73
CA LEU A 112 1.01 4.30 18.60
C LEU A 112 0.71 4.72 20.05
N GLY A 113 1.38 5.76 20.56
CA GLY A 113 1.11 6.30 21.88
C GLY A 113 -0.31 6.83 22.06
N LEU A 114 -0.88 7.47 21.03
CA LEU A 114 -2.29 7.89 21.04
C LEU A 114 -3.23 6.69 21.12
N LEU A 115 -3.02 5.69 20.26
CA LEU A 115 -3.83 4.46 20.25
C LEU A 115 -3.79 3.77 21.62
N GLN A 116 -2.60 3.60 22.20
CA GLN A 116 -2.45 2.99 23.53
C GLN A 116 -3.09 3.81 24.65
N THR A 117 -3.07 5.14 24.55
CA THR A 117 -3.70 6.02 25.55
C THR A 117 -5.21 5.88 25.50
N TYR A 118 -5.80 5.88 24.30
CA TYR A 118 -7.23 5.70 24.11
C TYR A 118 -7.74 4.41 24.76
N PHE A 119 -7.07 3.29 24.48
CA PHE A 119 -7.40 1.98 25.06
C PHE A 119 -7.15 1.88 26.57
N ARG A 120 -6.28 2.72 27.13
CA ARG A 120 -6.05 2.76 28.58
C ARG A 120 -7.15 3.54 29.30
N GLU A 121 -7.67 4.59 28.67
CA GLU A 121 -8.75 5.41 29.23
C GLU A 121 -10.09 4.69 29.14
N ASP A 122 -10.35 3.98 28.04
CA ASP A 122 -11.56 3.19 27.84
C ASP A 122 -11.28 1.82 27.19
N PRO A 123 -11.00 0.78 27.99
CA PRO A 123 -10.64 -0.54 27.49
C PRO A 123 -11.78 -1.30 26.80
N ASP A 124 -13.03 -0.97 27.12
CA ASP A 124 -14.21 -1.70 26.66
C ASP A 124 -14.79 -1.12 25.35
N THR A 125 -14.36 0.08 24.96
CA THR A 125 -14.82 0.75 23.75
C THR A 125 -13.92 0.40 22.55
N PRO A 126 -14.44 -0.33 21.53
CA PRO A 126 -13.66 -0.63 20.34
C PRO A 126 -13.42 0.64 19.51
N MET A 127 -12.17 0.84 19.09
CA MET A 127 -11.82 1.95 18.21
C MET A 127 -11.99 1.55 16.74
N SER A 128 -12.93 2.20 16.04
CA SER A 128 -13.05 2.11 14.59
C SER A 128 -11.74 2.55 13.92
N PHE A 129 -11.30 1.78 12.93
CA PHE A 129 -10.13 2.11 12.14
C PHE A 129 -10.33 3.45 11.41
N PHE A 130 -11.54 3.70 10.89
CA PHE A 130 -11.84 4.94 10.17
C PHE A 130 -11.82 6.15 11.10
N ASP A 131 -12.43 6.06 12.28
CA ASP A 131 -12.43 7.16 13.26
C ASP A 131 -11.00 7.52 13.71
N PHE A 132 -10.10 6.53 13.74
CA PHE A 132 -8.72 6.76 14.11
C PHE A 132 -7.88 7.44 13.01
N VAL A 133 -7.99 6.98 11.76
CA VAL A 133 -7.06 7.41 10.68
C VAL A 133 -7.58 8.56 9.83
N ILE A 134 -8.89 8.76 9.75
CA ILE A 134 -9.50 9.77 8.87
C ILE A 134 -9.30 11.16 9.46
N ASP A 135 -8.71 12.06 8.67
CA ASP A 135 -8.79 13.50 8.91
C ASP A 135 -9.93 14.09 8.06
N PRO A 136 -10.98 14.66 8.67
CA PRO A 136 -12.15 15.17 7.95
C PRO A 136 -11.89 16.48 7.18
N HIS A 137 -10.72 17.08 7.36
CA HIS A 137 -10.32 18.33 6.73
C HIS A 137 -9.21 18.16 5.69
N SER A 138 -8.58 16.97 5.61
CA SER A 138 -7.43 16.74 4.73
C SER A 138 -7.31 15.28 4.28
N PHE A 139 -7.74 15.00 3.05
CA PHE A 139 -7.51 13.72 2.38
C PHE A 139 -6.02 13.29 2.35
N PRO A 140 -5.04 14.16 2.01
CA PRO A 140 -3.63 13.77 2.05
C PRO A 140 -3.17 13.35 3.45
N ARG A 141 -3.70 13.98 4.51
CA ARG A 141 -3.37 13.61 5.89
C ARG A 141 -3.96 12.26 6.26
N THR A 142 -5.19 11.96 5.82
CA THR A 142 -5.77 10.61 5.94
C THR A 142 -4.85 9.55 5.33
N VAL A 143 -4.35 9.78 4.11
CA VAL A 143 -3.45 8.82 3.43
C VAL A 143 -2.14 8.66 4.21
N GLU A 144 -1.59 9.73 4.74
CA GLU A 144 -0.40 9.71 5.60
C GLU A 144 -0.65 8.95 6.92
N ASN A 145 -1.79 9.18 7.56
CA ASN A 145 -2.19 8.47 8.78
C ASN A 145 -2.30 6.96 8.53
N ILE A 146 -2.97 6.56 7.45
CA ILE A 146 -3.09 5.15 7.04
C ILE A 146 -1.69 4.54 6.81
N PHE A 147 -0.78 5.28 6.18
CA PHE A 147 0.59 4.84 5.94
C PHE A 147 1.35 4.61 7.26
N HIS A 148 1.27 5.55 8.21
CA HIS A 148 1.90 5.38 9.53
C HIS A 148 1.31 4.19 10.30
N VAL A 149 -0.02 4.06 10.32
CA VAL A 149 -0.70 2.93 10.98
C VAL A 149 -0.35 1.60 10.34
N SER A 150 -0.11 1.56 9.02
CA SER A 150 0.35 0.35 8.35
C SER A 150 1.70 -0.15 8.88
N PHE A 151 2.61 0.74 9.30
CA PHE A 151 3.86 0.34 9.93
C PHE A 151 3.63 -0.22 11.33
N ILE A 152 2.75 0.39 12.12
CA ILE A 152 2.37 -0.10 13.44
C ILE A 152 1.84 -1.55 13.36
N ILE A 153 0.99 -1.83 12.37
CA ILE A 153 0.42 -3.16 12.15
C ILE A 153 1.49 -4.13 11.62
N ARG A 154 2.28 -3.70 10.63
CA ARG A 154 3.37 -4.51 10.05
C ARG A 154 4.37 -4.97 11.10
N ASP A 155 4.70 -4.08 12.04
CA ASP A 155 5.69 -4.30 13.09
C ASP A 155 5.08 -5.03 14.31
N GLY A 156 3.78 -5.35 14.27
CA GLY A 156 3.11 -6.17 15.28
C GLY A 156 2.72 -5.43 16.56
N PHE A 157 2.65 -4.10 16.52
CA PHE A 157 2.25 -3.28 17.67
C PHE A 157 0.73 -3.04 17.73
N ALA A 158 0.02 -3.23 16.62
CA ALA A 158 -1.44 -3.16 16.55
C ALA A 158 -1.98 -4.21 15.57
N ARG A 159 -3.27 -4.52 15.67
CA ARG A 159 -3.98 -5.38 14.71
C ARG A 159 -5.32 -4.77 14.33
N ILE A 160 -5.78 -5.14 13.14
CA ILE A 160 -7.15 -4.88 12.69
C ILE A 160 -7.97 -6.15 12.89
N ARG A 161 -9.19 -5.98 13.39
CA ARG A 161 -10.23 -7.01 13.46
C ARG A 161 -11.51 -6.46 12.85
N LEU A 162 -12.45 -7.35 12.57
CA LEU A 162 -13.79 -6.95 12.17
C LEU A 162 -14.71 -7.10 13.37
N ASP A 163 -15.55 -6.09 13.61
CA ASP A 163 -16.60 -6.14 14.63
C ASP A 163 -17.82 -6.95 14.16
N GLN A 164 -18.93 -6.87 14.91
CA GLN A 164 -20.18 -7.59 14.61
C GLN A 164 -20.82 -7.13 13.30
N ASP A 165 -20.63 -5.86 12.92
CA ASP A 165 -21.14 -5.25 11.70
C ASP A 165 -20.17 -5.39 10.52
N ARG A 166 -19.05 -6.09 10.73
CA ARG A 166 -17.94 -6.28 9.79
C ARG A 166 -17.20 -4.99 9.45
N LEU A 167 -17.21 -4.02 10.36
CA LEU A 167 -16.41 -2.81 10.25
C LEU A 167 -15.02 -3.03 10.86
N PRO A 168 -13.96 -2.44 10.26
CA PRO A 168 -12.61 -2.59 10.76
C PRO A 168 -12.43 -1.82 12.07
N ILE A 169 -12.01 -2.52 13.11
CA ILE A 169 -11.57 -1.96 14.38
C ILE A 169 -10.06 -2.14 14.55
N ILE A 170 -9.39 -1.19 15.17
CA ILE A 170 -7.94 -1.23 15.44
C ILE A 170 -7.69 -1.33 16.94
N GLU A 171 -6.85 -2.29 17.35
CA GLU A 171 -6.48 -2.49 18.74
C GLU A 171 -4.95 -2.65 18.90
N PRO A 172 -4.35 -2.12 19.98
CA PRO A 172 -2.94 -2.32 20.28
C PRO A 172 -2.69 -3.77 20.74
N ILE A 173 -1.54 -4.34 20.37
CA ILE A 173 -1.12 -5.67 20.84
C ILE A 173 -0.26 -5.50 22.10
N ASN A 174 -0.71 -6.05 23.22
CA ASN A 174 0.12 -6.15 24.42
C ASN A 174 1.14 -7.27 24.25
N ILE A 175 2.39 -6.91 23.99
CA ILE A 175 3.54 -7.83 23.86
C ILE A 175 3.70 -8.73 25.10
N ASN A 176 3.22 -8.27 26.26
CA ASN A 176 3.32 -9.01 27.52
C ASN A 176 2.25 -10.10 27.71
N GLU A 177 1.12 -10.03 27.00
CA GLU A 177 -0.02 -10.95 27.18
C GLU A 177 -0.06 -12.05 26.12
N GLU A 178 0.33 -11.77 24.87
CA GLU A 178 0.34 -12.77 23.78
C GLU A 178 1.63 -13.63 23.73
N SER A 179 2.67 -13.28 24.49
CA SER A 179 3.94 -14.03 24.53
C SER A 179 3.84 -15.40 25.23
N GLN A 180 2.68 -15.75 25.81
CA GLN A 180 2.43 -17.06 26.41
C GLN A 180 1.77 -18.09 25.47
N GLY A 181 1.37 -17.74 24.24
CA GLY A 181 0.52 -18.63 23.43
C GLY A 181 0.88 -18.84 21.96
N MET A 182 1.57 -17.91 21.30
CA MET A 182 1.80 -18.01 19.86
C MET A 182 3.19 -17.52 19.48
N ASP A 183 3.96 -18.39 18.83
CA ASP A 183 5.21 -18.01 18.17
C ASP A 183 4.94 -16.82 17.25
N GLN A 184 5.67 -15.72 17.43
CA GLN A 184 5.60 -14.52 16.57
C GLN A 184 5.81 -14.84 15.08
N ASN A 185 6.35 -16.03 14.78
CA ASN A 185 6.60 -16.54 13.44
C ASN A 185 5.38 -17.23 12.79
N THR A 186 4.26 -17.41 13.52
CA THR A 186 3.04 -18.09 13.05
C THR A 186 1.80 -17.19 13.09
N GLN A 187 1.93 -15.90 13.40
CA GLN A 187 0.85 -14.96 13.09
C GLN A 187 0.68 -14.95 11.57
N MET A 188 -0.44 -15.48 11.08
CA MET A 188 -0.81 -15.38 9.66
C MET A 188 -0.81 -13.89 9.31
N ARG A 189 0.19 -13.49 8.51
CA ARG A 189 0.33 -12.13 8.01
C ARG A 189 -0.77 -11.91 6.97
N ASN A 190 -1.93 -11.50 7.44
CA ASN A 190 -3.04 -11.13 6.58
C ASN A 190 -2.69 -9.80 5.89
N GLN A 191 -2.34 -9.86 4.61
CA GLN A 191 -2.13 -8.67 3.80
C GLN A 191 -3.50 -8.11 3.39
N GLY A 192 -3.81 -6.90 3.84
CA GLY A 192 -4.99 -6.15 3.40
C GLY A 192 -4.59 -5.04 2.45
N ILE A 193 -5.32 -4.88 1.34
CA ILE A 193 -5.19 -3.72 0.44
C ILE A 193 -6.39 -2.83 0.69
N ILE A 194 -6.15 -1.56 1.05
CA ILE A 194 -7.18 -0.55 1.20
C ILE A 194 -7.17 0.31 -0.06
N ALA A 195 -8.27 0.32 -0.81
CA ALA A 195 -8.51 1.29 -1.87
C ALA A 195 -9.31 2.44 -1.27
N LEU A 196 -8.78 3.67 -1.40
CA LEU A 196 -9.43 4.87 -0.90
C LEU A 196 -9.30 5.99 -1.93
N SER A 197 -10.40 6.31 -2.60
CA SER A 197 -10.50 7.50 -3.44
C SER A 197 -10.90 8.73 -2.62
N TYR A 198 -10.78 9.92 -3.23
CA TYR A 198 -11.25 11.16 -2.61
C TYR A 198 -12.75 11.11 -2.29
N ARG A 199 -13.56 10.50 -3.17
CA ARG A 199 -15.00 10.34 -2.95
C ARG A 199 -15.29 9.41 -1.78
N ASP A 200 -14.57 8.28 -1.72
CA ASP A 200 -14.71 7.33 -0.61
C ASP A 200 -14.38 8.02 0.72
N TRP A 201 -13.35 8.86 0.76
CA TRP A 201 -13.03 9.66 1.93
C TRP A 201 -14.16 10.63 2.31
N GLU A 202 -14.73 11.38 1.36
CA GLU A 202 -15.86 12.28 1.63
C GLU A 202 -17.09 11.51 2.17
N ASP A 203 -17.35 10.33 1.64
CA ASP A 203 -18.48 9.50 2.04
C ASP A 203 -18.25 8.86 3.41
N ILE A 204 -17.02 8.43 3.71
CA ILE A 204 -16.64 7.95 5.04
C ILE A 204 -16.81 9.05 6.08
N VAL A 205 -16.30 10.26 5.82
CA VAL A 205 -16.44 11.40 6.74
C VAL A 205 -17.91 11.69 7.08
N LYS A 206 -18.79 11.64 6.06
CA LYS A 206 -20.24 11.85 6.27
C LYS A 206 -20.91 10.68 6.99
N THR A 207 -20.58 9.45 6.61
CA THR A 207 -21.26 8.24 7.12
C THR A 207 -20.91 7.96 8.57
N PHE A 208 -19.64 8.17 8.94
CA PHE A 208 -19.14 8.00 10.30
C PHE A 208 -19.23 9.27 11.14
N GLU A 209 -19.80 10.36 10.59
CA GLU A 209 -19.95 11.66 11.27
C GLU A 209 -18.65 12.18 11.91
N ILE A 210 -17.53 11.94 11.23
CA ILE A 210 -16.19 12.29 11.72
C ILE A 210 -16.02 13.80 11.60
N SER A 211 -16.07 14.47 12.75
CA SER A 211 -15.99 15.93 12.82
C SER A 211 -14.58 16.43 13.15
N GLU A 212 -13.82 15.67 13.94
CA GLU A 212 -12.48 16.05 14.41
C GLU A 212 -11.48 14.90 14.20
N PRO A 213 -10.22 15.19 13.81
CA PRO A 213 -9.20 14.17 13.65
C PRO A 213 -8.64 13.70 15.00
N VAL A 214 -8.57 12.39 15.22
CA VAL A 214 -7.89 11.80 16.39
C VAL A 214 -6.37 12.05 16.31
N ILE A 215 -5.80 11.89 15.13
CA ILE A 215 -4.36 12.10 14.88
C ILE A 215 -4.14 13.58 14.53
N THR A 216 -3.97 14.41 15.56
CA THR A 216 -3.68 15.84 15.38
C THR A 216 -2.23 16.08 14.95
N SER A 217 -2.00 17.03 14.04
CA SER A 217 -0.66 17.45 13.65
C SER A 217 0.10 18.12 14.80
N SER A 218 1.39 17.84 14.94
CA SER A 218 2.27 18.49 15.92
C SER A 218 2.35 20.02 15.78
N GLN A 219 1.93 20.59 14.63
CA GLN A 219 1.97 22.03 14.38
C GLN A 219 0.75 22.81 14.91
N SER A 220 -0.32 22.14 15.36
CA SER A 220 -1.54 22.80 15.83
C SER A 220 -1.56 23.11 17.32
N GLN A 221 -0.46 22.88 18.07
CA GLN A 221 -0.35 23.43 19.42
C GLN A 221 -0.21 24.95 19.34
N PRO A 222 -1.19 25.74 19.84
CA PRO A 222 -1.03 27.18 19.90
C PRO A 222 0.16 27.48 20.80
N ARG A 223 1.14 28.22 20.27
CA ARG A 223 2.24 28.76 21.07
C ARG A 223 1.63 29.58 22.19
N LEU A 224 1.60 29.04 23.40
CA LEU A 224 1.29 29.81 24.60
C LEU A 224 2.37 30.89 24.70
N SER A 225 1.98 32.12 24.36
CA SER A 225 2.79 33.32 24.57
C SER A 225 2.84 33.60 26.08
N THR A 226 4.00 33.35 26.67
CA THR A 226 4.39 33.92 27.97
C THR A 226 4.98 35.31 27.76
#